data_AF-A0A932DA63-F1
#
_entry.id   AF-A0A932DA63-F1
#
_cell.length_a   1.000
_cell.length_b   1.000
_cell.length_c   1.000
_cell.angle_alpha   90.00
_cell.angle_beta   90.00
_cell.angle_gamma   90.00
#
_symmetry.space_group_name_H-M   'P 1'
#
loop_
_entity.id
_entity.type
_entity.pdbx_description
1 polymer ?
#
loop_
_entity_poly.entity_id
_entity_poly.type
_entity_poly.pdbx_seq_one_letter_code
_entity_poly.pdbx_strand_id
1 'polypeptide(L)'
;MRESRSNSQRIQWFANRRFGFRISDLPFVLLLWLLTGQSAPAQSDFTSGSNGSGGALNVTADTTLPLPPDGLFHFTTINVADGATLRFERNALNTPVHLLATGDVTIDGTIDVSGGNGTASPPAPGLGGPGGFDGGSPGRAADGIPPGAGFGPGAGRGGNQTLTTAAGGAAYGTSPTFASDRNGQPYGNPLLLPMFGGSGGGGFFHTTTLTRSGGGGGGGAVLIASTTRIRVGAAGTIRALGGNSLSSNVRNNGSGGAIRLVAPEISGDGLLDVSGGVQAGSGRIRIDAVNRRNMNLKLTPSEAATLGGLMLVFPDPLPRLDIIEAAGTVIPEGAQAAVLVKLPFGSDPGRTVVIQGRDFNAVVPVQLVMTPEAGEPTIVETQIDNRASNPATVRVNVTLPVNVPTTFNAWTK
;
A
#
# COMPACT_ATOMS: atom_id res chain seq x y z
N MET A 1 -35.33 44.51 30.64
CA MET A 1 -36.21 45.44 31.37
C MET A 1 -35.34 46.17 32.38
N ARG A 2 -35.18 47.49 32.20
CA ARG A 2 -34.71 48.56 33.11
C ARG A 2 -33.59 48.24 34.13
N GLU A 3 -32.41 48.86 34.01
CA GLU A 3 -32.07 50.19 34.57
C GLU A 3 -32.47 50.32 36.06
N SER A 4 -31.63 50.77 36.99
CA SER A 4 -30.87 52.02 36.90
C SER A 4 -29.99 52.22 38.16
N ARG A 5 -28.82 52.85 37.95
CA ARG A 5 -28.25 53.99 38.72
C ARG A 5 -27.76 53.76 40.16
N SER A 6 -26.79 54.50 40.70
CA SER A 6 -25.75 55.42 40.20
C SER A 6 -25.00 55.98 41.41
N ASN A 7 -23.80 56.54 41.16
CA ASN A 7 -23.21 57.69 41.88
C ASN A 7 -22.70 57.43 43.32
N SER A 8 -21.57 57.99 43.78
CA SER A 8 -20.92 59.28 43.50
C SER A 8 -19.53 59.27 44.17
N GLN A 9 -18.44 59.62 43.49
CA GLN A 9 -17.79 60.96 43.42
C GLN A 9 -16.84 61.30 44.59
N ARG A 10 -15.57 61.57 44.23
CA ARG A 10 -14.78 62.81 44.47
C ARG A 10 -13.59 62.83 45.47
N ILE A 11 -12.42 63.09 44.85
CA ILE A 11 -11.51 64.27 45.00
C ILE A 11 -10.59 64.33 46.25
N GLN A 12 -9.30 64.04 46.07
CA GLN A 12 -8.11 64.93 45.97
C GLN A 12 -7.51 65.41 47.31
N TRP A 13 -6.18 65.27 47.48
CA TRP A 13 -5.22 66.38 47.33
C TRP A 13 -3.75 65.91 47.46
N PHE A 14 -2.90 66.55 46.66
CA PHE A 14 -1.46 66.32 46.50
C PHE A 14 -0.61 67.07 47.54
N ALA A 15 0.62 66.59 47.81
CA ALA A 15 1.76 67.46 48.12
C ALA A 15 3.10 66.86 47.67
N ASN A 16 3.67 67.53 46.67
CA ASN A 16 4.99 67.45 46.03
C ASN A 16 6.23 67.41 46.94
N ARG A 17 7.33 66.82 46.44
CA ARG A 17 8.67 67.47 46.37
C ARG A 17 9.49 67.07 45.12
N ARG A 18 9.43 67.97 44.12
CA ARG A 18 10.49 68.61 43.29
C ARG A 18 11.64 67.80 42.64
N PHE A 19 11.52 67.66 41.31
CA PHE A 19 12.35 68.25 40.22
C PHE A 19 13.86 68.50 40.39
N GLY A 20 14.62 68.00 39.40
CA GLY A 20 15.92 68.51 38.95
C GLY A 20 16.39 67.84 37.66
N PHE A 21 15.92 68.33 36.50
CA PHE A 21 16.43 67.97 35.16
C PHE A 21 17.42 69.03 34.68
N ARG A 22 18.50 68.64 33.99
CA ARG A 22 19.07 69.42 32.89
C ARG A 22 19.48 68.51 31.73
N ILE A 23 19.00 68.91 30.56
CA ILE A 23 19.14 68.36 29.22
C ILE A 23 20.25 69.16 28.52
N SER A 24 21.06 68.51 27.68
CA SER A 24 21.62 69.13 26.49
C SER A 24 21.88 68.06 25.40
N ASP A 25 20.88 67.98 24.51
CA ASP A 25 20.99 67.95 23.05
C ASP A 25 21.22 66.65 22.24
N LEU A 26 20.07 66.20 21.67
CA LEU A 26 19.81 65.78 20.27
C LEU A 26 19.99 64.29 19.87
N PRO A 27 19.24 63.79 18.86
CA PRO A 27 17.78 63.74 18.77
C PRO A 27 17.25 62.30 18.52
N PHE A 28 15.94 62.16 18.72
CA PHE A 28 15.08 61.00 18.43
C PHE A 28 15.31 60.33 17.06
N VAL A 29 15.62 59.02 17.07
CA VAL A 29 14.99 58.02 16.19
C VAL A 29 14.77 56.73 16.99
N LEU A 30 13.50 56.45 17.26
CA LEU A 30 13.01 55.22 17.86
C LEU A 30 12.61 54.25 16.73
N LEU A 31 13.31 53.13 16.54
CA LEU A 31 12.65 51.89 16.11
C LEU A 31 13.48 50.62 16.38
N LEU A 32 13.09 49.96 17.46
CA LEU A 32 13.10 48.53 17.77
C LEU A 32 13.63 47.58 16.66
N TRP A 33 14.82 47.00 16.85
CA TRP A 33 15.17 45.71 16.24
C TRP A 33 15.03 44.61 17.30
N LEU A 34 13.94 43.86 17.17
CA LEU A 34 13.74 42.58 17.84
C LEU A 34 14.92 41.66 17.50
N LEU A 35 15.60 41.15 18.52
CA LEU A 35 16.32 39.88 18.44
C LEU A 35 15.31 38.77 18.19
N THR A 36 14.98 38.51 16.93
CA THR A 36 14.42 37.24 16.49
C THR A 36 15.37 36.65 15.46
N GLY A 37 16.49 36.12 15.94
CA GLY A 37 17.07 34.97 15.27
C GLY A 37 16.07 33.83 15.39
N GLN A 38 15.08 33.81 14.49
CA GLN A 38 14.35 32.59 14.18
C GLN A 38 15.41 31.64 13.62
N SER A 39 16.02 30.85 14.49
CA SER A 39 16.51 29.55 14.07
C SER A 39 15.31 28.86 13.44
N ALA A 40 15.29 28.80 12.11
CA ALA A 40 14.44 27.87 11.40
C ALA A 40 14.60 26.53 12.13
N PRO A 41 13.53 25.86 12.59
CA PRO A 41 13.68 24.50 13.06
C PRO A 41 14.52 23.76 12.03
N ALA A 42 15.67 23.23 12.47
CA ALA A 42 16.54 22.42 11.64
C ALA A 42 15.65 21.36 11.00
N GLN A 43 15.36 21.56 9.72
CA GLN A 43 14.63 20.59 8.92
C GLN A 43 15.54 19.38 8.97
N SER A 44 15.10 18.30 9.63
CA SER A 44 15.79 17.02 9.51
C SER A 44 16.04 16.81 8.03
N ASP A 45 17.29 16.67 7.60
CA ASP A 45 17.66 16.46 6.21
C ASP A 45 17.09 15.10 5.77
N PHE A 46 15.80 15.10 5.46
CA PHE A 46 15.11 13.91 5.00
C PHE A 46 15.75 13.50 3.70
N THR A 47 16.23 12.27 3.63
CA THR A 47 16.68 11.66 2.40
C THR A 47 15.63 10.66 1.93
N SER A 48 15.36 10.66 0.63
CA SER A 48 14.53 9.64 -0.01
C SER A 48 15.18 8.26 -0.04
N GLY A 49 16.47 8.16 0.29
CA GLY A 49 17.26 6.93 0.08
C GLY A 49 17.66 6.69 -1.37
N SER A 50 17.40 7.63 -2.29
CA SER A 50 17.92 7.54 -3.66
C SER A 50 19.43 7.75 -3.70
N ASN A 51 20.14 6.90 -4.44
CA ASN A 51 21.55 7.11 -4.78
C ASN A 51 21.75 7.81 -6.14
N GLY A 52 20.67 8.15 -6.86
CA GLY A 52 20.72 8.85 -8.14
C GLY A 52 21.27 8.07 -9.34
N SER A 53 21.57 6.78 -9.18
CA SER A 53 22.25 5.95 -10.19
C SER A 53 21.51 5.82 -11.53
N GLY A 54 20.18 5.95 -11.53
CA GLY A 54 19.33 5.95 -12.72
C GLY A 54 19.23 7.29 -13.45
N GLY A 55 19.91 8.34 -12.99
CA GLY A 55 19.85 9.66 -13.62
C GLY A 55 18.45 10.28 -13.55
N ALA A 56 18.10 11.14 -14.51
CA ALA A 56 16.78 11.76 -14.57
C ALA A 56 15.81 10.87 -15.37
N LEU A 57 14.64 10.56 -14.80
CA LEU A 57 13.56 9.90 -15.52
C LEU A 57 12.64 10.98 -16.13
N ASN A 58 12.49 10.98 -17.46
CA ASN A 58 11.59 11.88 -18.18
C ASN A 58 10.67 11.08 -19.11
N VAL A 59 9.40 10.94 -18.72
CA VAL A 59 8.38 10.15 -19.42
C VAL A 59 7.50 11.12 -20.23
N THR A 60 7.76 11.20 -21.53
CA THR A 60 7.01 12.09 -22.46
C THR A 60 6.07 11.34 -23.40
N ALA A 61 6.04 10.01 -23.31
CA ALA A 61 5.13 9.11 -24.00
C ALA A 61 4.92 7.86 -23.13
N ASP A 62 3.89 7.07 -23.43
CA ASP A 62 3.62 5.83 -22.71
C ASP A 62 4.87 4.95 -22.62
N THR A 63 5.27 4.65 -21.39
CA THR A 63 6.52 3.96 -21.06
C THR A 63 6.24 2.88 -20.03
N THR A 64 6.77 1.67 -20.27
CA THR A 64 6.76 0.59 -19.29
C THR A 64 8.20 0.28 -18.89
N LEU A 65 8.49 0.32 -17.59
CA LEU A 65 9.81 -0.01 -17.05
C LEU A 65 9.84 -1.43 -16.50
N PRO A 66 10.90 -2.22 -16.73
CA PRO A 66 11.08 -3.48 -16.04
C PRO A 66 11.37 -3.22 -14.56
N LEU A 67 10.60 -3.82 -13.65
CA LEU A 67 10.81 -3.63 -12.22
C LEU A 67 12.10 -4.35 -11.76
N PRO A 68 13.03 -3.66 -11.07
CA PRO A 68 14.21 -4.28 -10.48
C PRO A 68 13.81 -5.39 -9.50
N PRO A 69 14.65 -6.40 -9.24
CA PRO A 69 14.32 -7.50 -8.33
C PRO A 69 13.89 -7.07 -6.92
N ASP A 70 14.44 -5.96 -6.42
CA ASP A 70 14.11 -5.36 -5.12
C ASP A 70 12.97 -4.33 -5.19
N GLY A 71 12.49 -4.01 -6.39
CA GLY A 71 11.45 -3.01 -6.62
C GLY A 71 11.91 -1.57 -6.45
N LEU A 72 13.23 -1.30 -6.37
CA LEU A 72 13.77 0.03 -6.09
C LEU A 72 14.31 0.69 -7.36
N PHE A 73 13.75 1.84 -7.72
CA PHE A 73 14.34 2.74 -8.70
C PHE A 73 14.98 3.94 -8.00
N HIS A 74 16.23 4.22 -8.34
CA HIS A 74 16.98 5.37 -7.83
C HIS A 74 17.20 6.41 -8.93
N PHE A 75 16.51 7.54 -8.84
CA PHE A 75 16.62 8.65 -9.79
C PHE A 75 17.17 9.91 -9.11
N THR A 76 17.62 10.84 -9.95
CA THR A 76 17.89 12.22 -9.56
C THR A 76 16.58 13.01 -9.53
N THR A 77 15.86 13.05 -10.65
CA THR A 77 14.52 13.66 -10.76
C THR A 77 13.58 12.73 -11.51
N ILE A 78 12.28 12.92 -11.32
CA ILE A 78 11.24 12.18 -12.07
C ILE A 78 10.25 13.20 -12.65
N ASN A 79 10.04 13.13 -13.96
CA ASN A 79 9.01 13.89 -14.66
C ASN A 79 8.12 12.95 -15.48
N VAL A 80 6.82 12.95 -15.22
CA VAL A 80 5.82 12.27 -16.05
C VAL A 80 4.96 13.34 -16.69
N ALA A 81 5.15 13.57 -17.99
CA ALA A 81 4.49 14.64 -18.73
C ALA A 81 3.00 14.35 -18.94
N ASP A 82 2.22 15.41 -19.12
CA ASP A 82 0.80 15.31 -19.48
C ASP A 82 0.61 14.44 -20.74
N GLY A 83 -0.45 13.65 -20.75
CA GLY A 83 -0.75 12.68 -21.80
C GLY A 83 0.12 11.41 -21.83
N ALA A 84 1.16 11.30 -21.00
CA ALA A 84 1.99 10.11 -20.91
C ALA A 84 1.61 9.20 -19.72
N THR A 85 1.74 7.89 -19.88
CA THR A 85 1.55 6.91 -18.81
C THR A 85 2.83 6.12 -18.52
N LEU A 86 3.26 6.13 -17.26
CA LEU A 86 4.32 5.27 -16.73
C LEU A 86 3.72 4.00 -16.09
N ARG A 87 4.16 2.84 -16.59
CA ARG A 87 3.79 1.49 -16.12
C ARG A 87 5.02 0.69 -15.75
N PHE A 88 4.82 -0.47 -15.12
CA PHE A 88 5.90 -1.35 -14.71
C PHE A 88 5.58 -2.82 -15.05
N GLU A 89 6.58 -3.54 -15.56
CA GLU A 89 6.49 -5.00 -15.69
C GLU A 89 6.75 -5.66 -14.34
N ARG A 90 6.02 -6.74 -14.01
CA ARG A 90 6.21 -7.47 -12.76
C ARG A 90 7.58 -8.16 -12.76
N ASN A 91 8.30 -8.07 -11.64
CA ASN A 91 9.45 -8.93 -11.38
C ASN A 91 9.00 -10.30 -10.83
N ALA A 92 9.95 -11.20 -10.59
CA ALA A 92 9.68 -12.58 -10.16
C ALA A 92 8.98 -12.69 -8.79
N LEU A 93 9.17 -11.72 -7.89
CA LEU A 93 8.46 -11.63 -6.60
C LEU A 93 7.19 -10.78 -6.64
N ASN A 94 6.92 -10.14 -7.78
CA ASN A 94 5.95 -9.07 -7.92
C ASN A 94 6.03 -8.01 -6.80
N THR A 95 7.22 -7.45 -6.55
CA THR A 95 7.42 -6.47 -5.47
C THR A 95 6.64 -5.17 -5.69
N PRO A 96 6.36 -4.38 -4.63
CA PRO A 96 5.94 -2.99 -4.79
C PRO A 96 6.95 -2.15 -5.58
N VAL A 97 6.47 -1.09 -6.22
CA VAL A 97 7.30 -0.10 -6.92
C VAL A 97 7.76 0.97 -5.93
N HIS A 98 9.05 1.26 -5.89
CA HIS A 98 9.60 2.39 -5.14
C HIS A 98 10.32 3.33 -6.09
N LEU A 99 9.80 4.54 -6.23
CA LEU A 99 10.40 5.62 -7.00
C LEU A 99 11.11 6.58 -6.05
N LEU A 100 12.42 6.48 -5.96
CA LEU A 100 13.24 7.29 -5.05
C LEU A 100 13.97 8.37 -5.85
N ALA A 101 13.82 9.64 -5.48
CA ALA A 101 14.45 10.78 -6.16
C ALA A 101 15.30 11.63 -5.20
N THR A 102 16.51 12.02 -5.61
CA THR A 102 17.33 12.97 -4.83
C THR A 102 16.85 14.43 -4.99
N GLY A 103 16.09 14.72 -6.03
CA GLY A 103 15.46 15.99 -6.32
C GLY A 103 13.99 15.83 -6.66
N ASP A 104 13.46 16.80 -7.41
CA ASP A 104 12.02 16.98 -7.60
C ASP A 104 11.36 15.84 -8.38
N VAL A 105 10.13 15.54 -7.98
CA VAL A 105 9.20 14.67 -8.70
C VAL A 105 8.00 15.48 -9.18
N THR A 106 7.75 15.48 -10.48
CA THR A 106 6.58 16.10 -11.11
C THR A 106 5.77 15.07 -11.88
N ILE A 107 4.48 14.99 -11.58
CA ILE A 107 3.55 14.05 -12.19
C ILE A 107 2.40 14.86 -12.77
N ASP A 108 2.48 15.16 -14.07
CA ASP A 108 1.42 15.79 -14.84
C ASP A 108 0.67 14.78 -15.72
N GLY A 109 1.27 13.61 -15.98
CA GLY A 109 0.62 12.44 -16.61
C GLY A 109 0.16 11.38 -15.62
N THR A 110 0.17 10.11 -16.03
CA THR A 110 -0.30 8.99 -15.21
C THR A 110 0.84 8.07 -14.76
N ILE A 111 0.86 7.69 -13.48
CA ILE A 111 1.58 6.51 -12.98
C ILE A 111 0.54 5.44 -12.67
N ASP A 112 0.68 4.26 -13.29
CA ASP A 112 -0.32 3.19 -13.20
C ASP A 112 0.31 1.87 -12.75
N VAL A 113 -0.09 1.43 -11.56
CA VAL A 113 0.22 0.11 -10.98
C VAL A 113 -1.04 -0.72 -10.79
N SER A 114 -2.12 -0.47 -11.54
CA SER A 114 -3.41 -1.16 -11.36
C SER A 114 -3.36 -2.66 -11.69
N GLY A 115 -4.24 -3.42 -11.05
CA GLY A 115 -4.49 -4.82 -11.35
C GLY A 115 -5.33 -5.02 -12.61
N GLY A 116 -5.15 -6.16 -13.25
CA GLY A 116 -5.86 -6.59 -14.45
C GLY A 116 -7.21 -7.23 -14.15
N ASN A 117 -8.12 -7.11 -15.10
CA ASN A 117 -9.43 -7.76 -15.04
C ASN A 117 -9.31 -9.28 -15.22
N GLY A 118 -10.18 -10.03 -14.55
CA GLY A 118 -10.39 -11.44 -14.86
C GLY A 118 -11.13 -11.60 -16.20
N THR A 119 -10.85 -12.67 -16.93
CA THR A 119 -11.46 -12.92 -18.25
C THR A 119 -12.27 -14.22 -18.26
N ALA A 120 -13.25 -14.27 -19.16
CA ALA A 120 -14.09 -15.45 -19.43
C ALA A 120 -13.78 -16.10 -20.79
N SER A 121 -13.10 -15.40 -21.70
CA SER A 121 -12.74 -15.89 -23.03
C SER A 121 -11.40 -15.32 -23.51
N PRO A 122 -10.29 -16.09 -23.46
CA PRO A 122 -10.17 -17.33 -22.70
C PRO A 122 -10.33 -17.06 -21.20
N PRO A 123 -10.89 -18.02 -20.42
CA PRO A 123 -10.99 -17.87 -18.98
C PRO A 123 -9.62 -17.78 -18.32
N ALA A 124 -9.34 -16.68 -17.61
CA ALA A 124 -8.09 -16.48 -16.90
C ALA A 124 -8.27 -15.58 -15.67
N PRO A 125 -7.44 -15.77 -14.61
CA PRO A 125 -7.37 -14.82 -13.50
C PRO A 125 -6.83 -13.47 -13.95
N GLY A 126 -7.33 -12.40 -13.34
CA GLY A 126 -6.77 -11.07 -13.49
C GLY A 126 -5.42 -10.99 -12.79
N LEU A 127 -4.41 -10.44 -13.46
CA LEU A 127 -3.08 -10.29 -12.88
C LEU A 127 -3.09 -9.18 -11.82
N GLY A 128 -2.45 -9.39 -10.68
CA GLY A 128 -2.16 -8.32 -9.74
C GLY A 128 -1.24 -7.28 -10.38
N GLY A 129 -1.45 -6.01 -10.04
CA GLY A 129 -0.50 -4.96 -10.39
C GLY A 129 0.87 -5.19 -9.72
N PRO A 130 1.91 -4.42 -10.05
CA PRO A 130 3.19 -4.44 -9.35
C PRO A 130 3.00 -4.32 -7.82
N GLY A 131 3.35 -5.34 -7.03
CA GLY A 131 3.12 -5.37 -5.58
C GLY A 131 1.76 -5.92 -5.13
N GLY A 132 0.81 -6.13 -6.04
CA GLY A 132 -0.51 -6.71 -5.80
C GLY A 132 -0.56 -8.22 -6.01
N PHE A 133 -1.71 -8.83 -5.76
CA PHE A 133 -1.90 -10.27 -5.89
C PHE A 133 -2.88 -10.65 -7.01
N ASP A 134 -2.64 -11.81 -7.62
CA ASP A 134 -3.45 -12.32 -8.72
C ASP A 134 -4.85 -12.76 -8.26
N GLY A 135 -5.83 -12.70 -9.17
CA GLY A 135 -7.16 -13.26 -8.98
C GLY A 135 -7.16 -14.79 -9.01
N GLY A 136 -8.28 -15.39 -8.61
CA GLY A 136 -8.45 -16.83 -8.56
C GLY A 136 -8.78 -17.44 -9.91
N SER A 137 -8.31 -18.66 -10.13
CA SER A 137 -8.52 -19.41 -11.38
C SER A 137 -9.99 -19.79 -11.59
N PRO A 138 -10.51 -19.73 -12.83
CA PRO A 138 -11.86 -20.19 -13.15
C PRO A 138 -12.01 -21.70 -12.90
N GLY A 139 -13.18 -22.12 -12.44
CA GLY A 139 -13.50 -23.55 -12.29
C GLY A 139 -13.80 -24.23 -13.63
N ARG A 140 -13.78 -25.57 -13.66
CA ARG A 140 -14.14 -26.39 -14.83
C ARG A 140 -14.94 -27.62 -14.37
N ALA A 141 -16.28 -27.55 -14.34
CA ALA A 141 -17.06 -28.69 -13.82
C ALA A 141 -17.00 -29.96 -14.68
N ALA A 142 -16.78 -29.84 -16.00
CA ALA A 142 -16.62 -31.03 -16.86
C ALA A 142 -15.46 -31.93 -16.39
N ASP A 143 -14.45 -31.32 -15.75
CA ASP A 143 -13.26 -32.00 -15.24
C ASP A 143 -13.28 -32.14 -13.70
N GLY A 144 -14.38 -31.75 -13.04
CA GLY A 144 -14.49 -31.73 -11.58
C GLY A 144 -13.58 -30.72 -10.88
N ILE A 145 -13.00 -29.75 -11.61
CA ILE A 145 -12.04 -28.79 -11.07
C ILE A 145 -12.80 -27.62 -10.42
N PRO A 146 -12.72 -27.44 -9.09
CA PRO A 146 -13.36 -26.30 -8.43
C PRO A 146 -12.64 -24.99 -8.80
N PRO A 147 -13.35 -23.85 -8.74
CA PRO A 147 -12.72 -22.54 -8.88
C PRO A 147 -11.71 -22.30 -7.74
N GLY A 148 -10.63 -21.58 -8.04
CA GLY A 148 -9.62 -21.19 -7.06
C GLY A 148 -9.99 -19.91 -6.31
N ALA A 149 -9.51 -19.76 -5.08
CA ALA A 149 -9.48 -18.47 -4.41
C ALA A 149 -8.49 -17.50 -5.09
N GLY A 150 -8.68 -16.20 -4.88
CA GLY A 150 -7.66 -15.23 -5.22
C GLY A 150 -6.43 -15.35 -4.32
N PHE A 151 -5.40 -14.56 -4.62
CA PHE A 151 -4.18 -14.51 -3.83
C PHE A 151 -4.14 -13.25 -2.97
N GLY A 152 -3.33 -13.29 -1.90
CA GLY A 152 -3.11 -12.19 -0.97
C GLY A 152 -3.89 -12.28 0.35
N PRO A 153 -3.55 -11.45 1.36
CA PRO A 153 -4.12 -11.55 2.71
C PRO A 153 -5.63 -11.31 2.81
N GLY A 154 -6.15 -10.51 1.88
CA GLY A 154 -7.57 -10.20 1.75
C GLY A 154 -8.20 -10.87 0.53
N ALA A 155 -7.73 -12.05 0.12
CA ALA A 155 -8.24 -12.75 -1.06
C ALA A 155 -9.72 -13.15 -0.92
N GLY A 156 -10.46 -13.04 -2.02
CA GLY A 156 -11.79 -13.62 -2.14
C GLY A 156 -11.73 -15.13 -2.42
N ARG A 157 -12.64 -15.91 -1.81
CA ARG A 157 -12.74 -17.35 -2.04
C ARG A 157 -13.36 -17.67 -3.40
N GLY A 158 -12.95 -18.78 -4.00
CA GLY A 158 -13.56 -19.29 -5.23
C GLY A 158 -15.02 -19.67 -4.99
N GLY A 159 -15.86 -19.67 -6.03
CA GLY A 159 -17.28 -19.98 -5.83
C GLY A 159 -18.07 -20.23 -7.11
N ASN A 160 -19.37 -20.47 -6.97
CA ASN A 160 -20.27 -20.55 -8.11
C ASN A 160 -20.69 -19.14 -8.56
N GLN A 161 -21.55 -19.03 -9.57
CA GLN A 161 -22.25 -17.80 -9.93
C GLN A 161 -23.58 -17.62 -9.17
N THR A 162 -24.02 -18.60 -8.38
CA THR A 162 -25.26 -18.52 -7.59
C THR A 162 -25.08 -17.66 -6.34
N LEU A 163 -26.04 -16.78 -6.02
CA LEU A 163 -25.96 -15.79 -4.93
C LEU A 163 -25.53 -16.35 -3.56
N THR A 164 -25.89 -17.59 -3.24
CA THR A 164 -25.57 -18.21 -1.94
C THR A 164 -24.18 -18.83 -1.85
N THR A 165 -23.52 -19.07 -2.99
CA THR A 165 -22.17 -19.67 -3.06
C THR A 165 -21.27 -18.86 -4.01
N ALA A 166 -21.61 -17.59 -4.22
CA ALA A 166 -20.97 -16.72 -5.19
C ALA A 166 -19.50 -16.47 -4.84
N ALA A 167 -18.61 -16.52 -5.82
CA ALA A 167 -17.20 -16.19 -5.59
C ALA A 167 -17.05 -14.81 -4.92
N GLY A 168 -16.13 -14.74 -3.97
CA GLY A 168 -15.95 -13.58 -3.11
C GLY A 168 -15.06 -12.50 -3.72
N GLY A 169 -15.31 -11.26 -3.30
CA GLY A 169 -14.50 -10.10 -3.64
C GLY A 169 -13.31 -9.97 -2.69
N ALA A 170 -12.24 -9.38 -3.19
CA ALA A 170 -11.08 -9.10 -2.36
C ALA A 170 -11.27 -7.86 -1.49
N ALA A 171 -10.62 -7.87 -0.33
CA ALA A 171 -10.51 -6.75 0.58
C ALA A 171 -9.10 -6.15 0.53
N TYR A 172 -8.99 -4.87 0.85
CA TYR A 172 -7.75 -4.29 1.37
C TYR A 172 -8.11 -3.33 2.51
N GLY A 173 -7.72 -2.06 2.49
CA GLY A 173 -8.01 -1.10 3.58
C GLY A 173 -9.47 -1.07 4.06
N THR A 174 -10.42 -1.47 3.20
CA THR A 174 -11.83 -1.70 3.55
C THR A 174 -12.35 -3.07 3.09
N SER A 175 -13.49 -3.50 3.65
CA SER A 175 -14.19 -4.72 3.23
C SER A 175 -14.98 -4.48 1.93
N PRO A 176 -15.21 -5.53 1.12
CA PRO A 176 -16.21 -5.48 0.06
C PRO A 176 -17.56 -5.03 0.58
N THR A 177 -18.29 -4.21 -0.18
CA THR A 177 -19.54 -3.59 0.28
C THR A 177 -20.75 -4.53 0.19
N PHE A 178 -20.58 -5.72 -0.36
CA PHE A 178 -21.61 -6.74 -0.43
C PHE A 178 -21.36 -7.80 0.63
N ALA A 179 -22.42 -8.29 1.29
CA ALA A 179 -22.28 -9.32 2.31
C ALA A 179 -22.05 -10.70 1.66
N SER A 180 -20.92 -11.33 1.99
CA SER A 180 -20.63 -12.74 1.67
C SER A 180 -19.59 -13.26 2.66
N ASP A 181 -19.75 -14.51 3.10
CA ASP A 181 -18.77 -15.26 3.88
C ASP A 181 -17.55 -15.69 3.04
N ARG A 182 -17.62 -15.52 1.72
CA ARG A 182 -16.55 -15.80 0.77
C ARG A 182 -15.65 -14.59 0.52
N ASN A 183 -16.00 -13.42 1.04
CA ASN A 183 -15.21 -12.20 0.87
C ASN A 183 -13.92 -12.24 1.68
N GLY A 184 -12.90 -11.61 1.11
CA GLY A 184 -11.66 -11.34 1.83
C GLY A 184 -11.89 -10.43 3.03
N GLN A 185 -10.95 -10.47 3.98
CA GLN A 185 -10.93 -9.59 5.13
C GLN A 185 -9.92 -8.45 4.94
N PRO A 186 -10.22 -7.24 5.46
CA PRO A 186 -9.29 -6.11 5.39
C PRO A 186 -7.94 -6.42 6.04
N TYR A 187 -6.89 -5.79 5.52
CA TYR A 187 -5.54 -5.93 6.04
C TYR A 187 -4.70 -4.66 5.82
N GLY A 188 -3.44 -4.75 6.24
CA GLY A 188 -2.42 -3.71 6.14
C GLY A 188 -2.65 -2.54 7.07
N ASN A 189 -1.59 -1.77 7.24
CA ASN A 189 -1.51 -0.66 8.18
C ASN A 189 -1.71 0.69 7.44
N PRO A 190 -2.45 1.65 8.00
CA PRO A 190 -2.49 3.04 7.52
C PRO A 190 -1.14 3.71 7.27
N LEU A 191 -0.06 3.31 7.97
CA LEU A 191 1.29 3.83 7.73
C LEU A 191 1.93 3.33 6.42
N LEU A 192 1.39 2.25 5.83
CA LEU A 192 1.99 1.60 4.65
C LEU A 192 3.47 1.26 4.87
N LEU A 193 3.75 0.67 6.03
CA LEU A 193 5.08 0.21 6.47
C LEU A 193 4.96 -1.19 7.11
N PRO A 194 5.43 -2.25 6.44
CA PRO A 194 5.87 -2.30 5.03
C PRO A 194 4.70 -2.12 4.04
N MET A 195 5.02 -1.90 2.76
CA MET A 195 4.03 -1.71 1.70
C MET A 195 3.58 -3.02 1.07
N PHE A 196 2.27 -3.17 0.87
CA PHE A 196 1.64 -4.27 0.14
C PHE A 196 0.62 -3.70 -0.84
N GLY A 197 0.48 -4.33 -2.00
CA GLY A 197 -0.64 -4.05 -2.90
C GLY A 197 -1.93 -4.71 -2.41
N GLY A 198 -2.97 -4.65 -3.23
CA GLY A 198 -4.28 -5.25 -3.02
C GLY A 198 -4.31 -6.74 -3.34
N SER A 199 -5.36 -7.41 -2.86
CA SER A 199 -5.60 -8.85 -3.06
C SER A 199 -6.47 -9.13 -4.28
N GLY A 200 -6.39 -10.34 -4.81
CA GLY A 200 -7.25 -10.80 -5.91
C GLY A 200 -8.57 -11.40 -5.45
N GLY A 201 -9.62 -11.22 -6.26
CA GLY A 201 -10.93 -11.85 -6.05
C GLY A 201 -10.93 -13.33 -6.42
N GLY A 202 -11.94 -14.08 -5.97
CA GLY A 202 -12.05 -15.52 -6.26
C GLY A 202 -12.41 -15.83 -7.72
N GLY A 203 -12.02 -16.99 -8.25
CA GLY A 203 -12.53 -17.47 -9.52
C GLY A 203 -13.98 -17.98 -9.40
N PHE A 204 -14.68 -18.09 -10.53
CA PHE A 204 -16.00 -18.74 -10.52
C PHE A 204 -16.23 -19.69 -11.68
N PHE A 205 -17.23 -20.55 -11.50
CA PHE A 205 -17.79 -21.40 -12.54
C PHE A 205 -19.30 -21.60 -12.32
N HIS A 206 -20.09 -21.62 -13.38
CA HIS A 206 -21.54 -21.87 -13.35
C HIS A 206 -21.90 -23.18 -14.03
N THR A 207 -22.59 -24.06 -13.30
CA THR A 207 -22.84 -25.46 -13.70
C THR A 207 -23.81 -25.62 -14.86
N THR A 208 -24.80 -24.74 -15.02
CA THR A 208 -25.84 -24.93 -16.06
C THR A 208 -25.51 -24.21 -17.35
N THR A 209 -24.91 -23.01 -17.29
CA THR A 209 -24.52 -22.25 -18.48
C THR A 209 -23.08 -22.54 -18.92
N LEU A 210 -22.33 -23.31 -18.12
CA LEU A 210 -20.91 -23.60 -18.30
C LEU A 210 -20.01 -22.34 -18.39
N THR A 211 -20.54 -21.19 -17.97
CA THR A 211 -19.79 -19.93 -17.92
C THR A 211 -18.80 -19.94 -16.77
N ARG A 212 -17.65 -19.31 -16.97
CA ARG A 212 -16.57 -19.23 -15.98
C ARG A 212 -15.71 -18.01 -16.23
N SER A 213 -15.16 -17.46 -15.17
CA SER A 213 -14.21 -16.35 -15.23
C SER A 213 -13.23 -16.46 -14.08
N GLY A 214 -12.01 -15.97 -14.29
CA GLY A 214 -11.14 -15.68 -13.16
C GLY A 214 -11.64 -14.49 -12.35
N GLY A 215 -11.13 -14.36 -11.13
CA GLY A 215 -11.32 -13.17 -10.30
C GLY A 215 -10.47 -12.00 -10.79
N GLY A 216 -10.84 -10.78 -10.41
CA GLY A 216 -10.02 -9.59 -10.69
C GLY A 216 -8.73 -9.58 -9.87
N GLY A 217 -7.63 -9.10 -10.46
CA GLY A 217 -6.35 -8.94 -9.77
C GLY A 217 -6.35 -7.74 -8.83
N GLY A 218 -5.62 -7.81 -7.73
CA GLY A 218 -5.47 -6.70 -6.80
C GLY A 218 -4.63 -5.56 -7.37
N GLY A 219 -4.95 -4.32 -6.99
CA GLY A 219 -4.16 -3.14 -7.34
C GLY A 219 -2.73 -3.23 -6.82
N GLY A 220 -1.77 -2.65 -7.51
CA GLY A 220 -0.37 -2.66 -7.11
C GLY A 220 -0.06 -1.73 -5.93
N ALA A 221 1.22 -1.59 -5.61
CA ALA A 221 1.71 -0.69 -4.59
C ALA A 221 2.82 0.19 -5.14
N VAL A 222 2.73 1.51 -4.89
CA VAL A 222 3.76 2.47 -5.28
C VAL A 222 4.12 3.41 -4.14
N LEU A 223 5.41 3.44 -3.80
CA LEU A 223 6.04 4.48 -3.00
C LEU A 223 6.69 5.50 -3.93
N ILE A 224 6.48 6.78 -3.67
CA ILE A 224 7.23 7.87 -4.31
C ILE A 224 7.85 8.70 -3.20
N ALA A 225 9.18 8.78 -3.18
CA ALA A 225 9.91 9.60 -2.23
C ALA A 225 10.85 10.59 -2.93
N SER A 226 10.86 11.83 -2.44
CA SER A 226 11.77 12.87 -2.91
C SER A 226 12.41 13.57 -1.74
N THR A 227 13.72 13.77 -1.81
CA THR A 227 14.48 14.56 -0.82
C THR A 227 14.06 16.04 -0.83
N THR A 228 13.36 16.52 -1.85
CA THR A 228 12.93 17.92 -1.99
C THR A 228 11.41 18.05 -2.00
N ARG A 229 10.74 17.62 -3.07
CA ARG A 229 9.31 17.82 -3.28
C ARG A 229 8.69 16.84 -4.26
N ILE A 230 7.40 16.60 -4.05
CA ILE A 230 6.52 15.91 -5.00
C ILE A 230 5.39 16.87 -5.40
N ARG A 231 5.18 17.04 -6.71
CA ARG A 231 4.02 17.74 -7.26
C ARG A 231 3.21 16.79 -8.14
N VAL A 232 1.91 16.71 -7.87
CA VAL A 232 0.95 16.02 -8.75
C VAL A 232 0.06 17.08 -9.38
N GLY A 233 0.29 17.43 -10.64
CA GLY A 233 -0.46 18.49 -11.33
C GLY A 233 -1.91 18.13 -11.61
N ALA A 234 -2.67 19.06 -12.18
CA ALA A 234 -4.12 18.93 -12.36
C ALA A 234 -4.54 17.71 -13.23
N ALA A 235 -3.74 17.37 -14.24
CA ALA A 235 -3.89 16.16 -15.06
C ALA A 235 -3.18 14.94 -14.45
N GLY A 236 -2.29 15.18 -13.49
CA GLY A 236 -1.51 14.18 -12.78
C GLY A 236 -2.39 13.14 -12.10
N THR A 237 -2.14 11.87 -12.38
CA THR A 237 -2.88 10.76 -11.77
C THR A 237 -1.94 9.65 -11.31
N ILE A 238 -2.17 9.13 -10.10
CA ILE A 238 -1.50 7.92 -9.60
C ILE A 238 -2.58 6.87 -9.32
N ARG A 239 -2.50 5.71 -10.00
CA ARG A 239 -3.53 4.66 -9.94
C ARG A 239 -2.97 3.36 -9.40
N ALA A 240 -3.67 2.80 -8.43
CA ALA A 240 -3.48 1.44 -7.93
C ALA A 240 -4.84 0.74 -7.85
N LEU A 241 -5.54 0.66 -8.98
CA LEU A 241 -6.91 0.16 -9.02
C LEU A 241 -6.97 -1.36 -8.94
N GLY A 242 -8.02 -1.88 -8.30
CA GLY A 242 -8.37 -3.30 -8.40
C GLY A 242 -8.98 -3.65 -9.75
N GLY A 243 -8.64 -4.83 -10.26
CA GLY A 243 -9.22 -5.39 -11.47
C GLY A 243 -10.67 -5.82 -11.26
N ASN A 244 -11.48 -5.70 -12.32
CA ASN A 244 -12.87 -6.13 -12.32
C ASN A 244 -13.01 -7.58 -12.81
N SER A 245 -14.13 -8.20 -12.43
CA SER A 245 -14.67 -9.40 -13.05
C SER A 245 -15.75 -9.03 -14.05
N LEU A 246 -16.10 -9.97 -14.94
CA LEU A 246 -17.02 -9.74 -16.05
C LEU A 246 -18.51 -9.86 -15.70
N SER A 247 -18.86 -10.22 -14.46
CA SER A 247 -20.25 -10.54 -14.07
C SER A 247 -20.76 -9.60 -12.99
N SER A 248 -21.84 -8.86 -13.28
CA SER A 248 -22.52 -8.04 -12.27
C SER A 248 -23.13 -8.86 -11.11
N ASN A 249 -23.35 -10.16 -11.33
CA ASN A 249 -23.88 -11.09 -10.33
C ASN A 249 -22.79 -11.74 -9.47
N VAL A 250 -21.53 -11.76 -9.94
CA VAL A 250 -20.40 -12.34 -9.20
C VAL A 250 -19.43 -11.23 -8.90
N ARG A 251 -19.45 -10.77 -7.65
CA ARG A 251 -18.71 -9.59 -7.19
C ARG A 251 -17.28 -9.96 -6.78
N ASN A 252 -16.63 -10.79 -7.57
CA ASN A 252 -15.30 -11.36 -7.34
C ASN A 252 -14.17 -10.46 -7.87
N ASN A 253 -14.31 -9.16 -7.61
CA ASN A 253 -13.39 -8.12 -8.03
C ASN A 253 -12.14 -8.08 -7.13
N GLY A 254 -11.02 -7.62 -7.68
CA GLY A 254 -9.79 -7.36 -6.93
C GLY A 254 -9.90 -6.09 -6.08
N SER A 255 -9.22 -6.04 -4.95
CA SER A 255 -9.19 -4.84 -4.10
C SER A 255 -8.23 -3.80 -4.66
N GLY A 256 -8.41 -2.55 -4.23
CA GLY A 256 -7.49 -1.47 -4.55
C GLY A 256 -6.13 -1.69 -3.88
N GLY A 257 -5.12 -0.95 -4.33
CA GLY A 257 -3.74 -1.10 -3.93
C GLY A 257 -3.24 -0.05 -2.93
N ALA A 258 -1.95 0.25 -2.96
CA ALA A 258 -1.33 1.20 -2.04
C ALA A 258 -0.60 2.33 -2.76
N ILE A 259 -0.83 3.57 -2.33
CA ILE A 259 -0.06 4.73 -2.79
C ILE A 259 0.55 5.40 -1.57
N ARG A 260 1.87 5.56 -1.55
CA ARG A 260 2.58 6.27 -0.48
C ARG A 260 3.47 7.37 -1.05
N LEU A 261 3.27 8.60 -0.59
CA LEU A 261 4.11 9.75 -0.94
C LEU A 261 4.88 10.23 0.29
N VAL A 262 6.19 10.46 0.15
CA VAL A 262 7.03 10.98 1.24
C VAL A 262 7.99 12.05 0.71
N ALA A 263 7.79 13.31 1.08
CA ALA A 263 8.70 14.39 0.71
C ALA A 263 8.54 15.62 1.63
N PRO A 264 9.58 16.46 1.81
CA PRO A 264 9.45 17.67 2.61
C PRO A 264 8.29 18.56 2.17
N GLU A 265 8.08 18.72 0.86
CA GLU A 265 6.91 19.40 0.30
C GLU A 265 6.11 18.47 -0.62
N ILE A 266 4.79 18.43 -0.40
CA ILE A 266 3.86 17.78 -1.32
C ILE A 266 2.78 18.79 -1.73
N SER A 267 2.55 18.94 -3.02
CA SER A 267 1.64 19.94 -3.60
C SER A 267 0.90 19.46 -4.85
N GLY A 268 -0.12 20.22 -5.24
CA GLY A 268 -0.88 20.00 -6.47
C GLY A 268 -2.33 19.59 -6.22
N ASP A 269 -3.04 19.31 -7.30
CA ASP A 269 -4.49 19.12 -7.38
C ASP A 269 -4.91 17.89 -8.22
N GLY A 270 -3.94 17.04 -8.55
CA GLY A 270 -4.14 15.78 -9.24
C GLY A 270 -4.82 14.70 -8.41
N LEU A 271 -4.97 13.51 -8.99
CA LEU A 271 -5.74 12.38 -8.45
C LEU A 271 -4.84 11.25 -7.94
N LEU A 272 -5.11 10.75 -6.75
CA LEU A 272 -4.61 9.48 -6.23
C LEU A 272 -5.79 8.53 -6.07
N ASP A 273 -5.77 7.41 -6.79
CA ASP A 273 -6.89 6.47 -6.83
C ASP A 273 -6.47 5.05 -6.46
N VAL A 274 -7.06 4.56 -5.37
CA VAL A 274 -6.89 3.21 -4.83
C VAL A 274 -8.24 2.49 -4.76
N SER A 275 -9.17 2.81 -5.63
CA SER A 275 -10.46 2.11 -5.69
C SER A 275 -10.25 0.63 -5.99
N GLY A 276 -11.00 -0.22 -5.30
CA GLY A 276 -11.15 -1.61 -5.74
C GLY A 276 -11.95 -1.68 -7.04
N GLY A 277 -11.96 -2.87 -7.65
CA GLY A 277 -12.99 -3.16 -8.64
C GLY A 277 -14.38 -3.08 -7.99
N VAL A 278 -15.44 -3.10 -8.81
CA VAL A 278 -16.80 -2.78 -8.34
C VAL A 278 -17.15 -3.50 -7.02
N GLN A 279 -17.42 -2.74 -5.96
CA GLN A 279 -17.80 -3.26 -4.62
C GLN A 279 -16.76 -4.15 -3.92
N ALA A 280 -15.52 -4.24 -4.42
CA ALA A 280 -14.40 -4.78 -3.67
C ALA A 280 -13.90 -3.77 -2.62
N GLY A 281 -13.03 -4.25 -1.75
CA GLY A 281 -12.34 -3.39 -0.80
C GLY A 281 -11.47 -2.34 -1.50
N SER A 282 -11.49 -1.12 -1.00
CA SER A 282 -10.58 -0.07 -1.45
C SER A 282 -9.23 -0.21 -0.76
N GLY A 283 -8.23 0.40 -1.38
CA GLY A 283 -6.86 0.34 -0.93
C GLY A 283 -6.51 1.36 0.15
N ARG A 284 -5.25 1.80 0.18
CA ARG A 284 -4.75 2.77 1.16
C ARG A 284 -3.90 3.83 0.50
N ILE A 285 -4.07 5.07 0.95
CA ILE A 285 -3.20 6.20 0.58
C ILE A 285 -2.50 6.70 1.84
N ARG A 286 -1.18 6.89 1.77
CA ARG A 286 -0.40 7.55 2.82
C ARG A 286 0.37 8.73 2.24
N ILE A 287 0.28 9.89 2.89
CA ILE A 287 1.04 11.07 2.48
C ILE A 287 1.78 11.63 3.69
N ASP A 288 3.11 11.52 3.65
CA ASP A 288 4.01 12.09 4.64
C ASP A 288 4.73 13.33 4.11
N ALA A 289 4.50 14.48 4.75
CA ALA A 289 5.09 15.75 4.35
C ALA A 289 5.21 16.75 5.50
N VAL A 290 6.18 17.66 5.39
CA VAL A 290 6.36 18.78 6.32
C VAL A 290 5.52 19.97 5.87
N ASN A 291 5.64 20.36 4.61
CA ASN A 291 4.88 21.44 3.99
C ASN A 291 3.76 20.89 3.09
N ARG A 292 2.52 21.28 3.39
CA ARG A 292 1.30 20.90 2.64
C ARG A 292 0.45 22.09 2.22
N ARG A 293 1.01 23.31 2.24
CA ARG A 293 0.24 24.55 2.04
C ARG A 293 -0.55 24.58 0.72
N ASN A 294 -0.05 23.90 -0.30
CA ASN A 294 -0.64 23.84 -1.63
C ASN A 294 -1.05 22.41 -2.02
N MET A 295 -1.38 21.56 -1.05
CA MET A 295 -1.80 20.18 -1.28
C MET A 295 -3.34 20.10 -1.37
N ASN A 296 -3.86 20.14 -2.60
CA ASN A 296 -5.29 20.05 -2.92
C ASN A 296 -5.61 18.76 -3.70
N LEU A 297 -4.87 17.68 -3.42
CA LEU A 297 -5.00 16.40 -4.11
C LEU A 297 -6.40 15.80 -3.95
N LYS A 298 -6.92 15.21 -5.03
CA LYS A 298 -8.13 14.39 -5.02
C LYS A 298 -7.76 12.98 -4.60
N LEU A 299 -8.39 12.49 -3.54
CA LEU A 299 -8.10 11.19 -2.94
C LEU A 299 -9.33 10.29 -3.14
N THR A 300 -9.15 9.16 -3.83
CA THR A 300 -10.26 8.27 -4.18
C THR A 300 -9.99 6.84 -3.70
N PRO A 301 -10.85 6.28 -2.82
CA PRO A 301 -11.85 7.01 -2.04
C PRO A 301 -11.17 7.85 -0.93
N SER A 302 -11.83 8.91 -0.47
CA SER A 302 -11.22 9.88 0.46
C SER A 302 -10.87 9.27 1.83
N GLU A 303 -11.66 8.31 2.28
CA GLU A 303 -11.49 7.58 3.54
C GLU A 303 -10.32 6.58 3.52
N ALA A 304 -9.78 6.26 2.34
CA ALA A 304 -8.59 5.42 2.23
C ALA A 304 -7.30 6.16 2.60
N ALA A 305 -7.35 7.49 2.73
CA ALA A 305 -6.17 8.31 2.92
C ALA A 305 -5.84 8.62 4.37
N THR A 306 -4.56 8.55 4.71
CA THR A 306 -4.01 9.12 5.95
C THR A 306 -2.86 10.08 5.65
N LEU A 307 -2.75 11.12 6.49
CA LEU A 307 -1.74 12.18 6.37
C LEU A 307 -0.89 12.19 7.64
N GLY A 308 0.43 12.35 7.55
CA GLY A 308 1.29 12.41 8.74
C GLY A 308 2.69 12.98 8.51
N GLY A 309 3.45 13.22 9.58
CA GLY A 309 4.80 13.79 9.46
C GLY A 309 5.92 12.75 9.41
N LEU A 310 5.63 11.48 9.10
CA LEU A 310 6.62 10.41 9.21
C LEU A 310 7.56 10.44 8.00
N MET A 311 8.61 11.25 8.12
CA MET A 311 9.67 11.41 7.12
C MET A 311 10.61 10.19 7.13
N LEU A 312 10.08 9.02 6.78
CA LEU A 312 10.76 7.73 6.75
C LEU A 312 10.33 6.94 5.50
N VAL A 313 11.28 6.50 4.67
CA VAL A 313 10.98 5.66 3.51
C VAL A 313 10.87 4.19 3.93
N PHE A 314 11.96 3.65 4.50
CA PHE A 314 12.04 2.29 5.03
C PHE A 314 12.43 2.32 6.51
N PRO A 315 11.93 1.39 7.34
CA PRO A 315 12.51 1.15 8.65
C PRO A 315 13.94 0.62 8.51
N ASP A 316 14.80 0.95 9.48
CA ASP A 316 16.18 0.46 9.57
C ASP A 316 16.40 -0.10 10.99
N PRO A 317 16.66 -1.40 11.16
CA PRO A 317 16.68 -2.44 10.11
C PRO A 317 15.30 -2.70 9.50
N LEU A 318 15.26 -3.25 8.27
CA LEU A 318 14.03 -3.63 7.56
C LEU A 318 13.56 -5.03 8.01
N PRO A 319 12.44 -5.16 8.76
CA PRO A 319 11.96 -6.47 9.19
C PRO A 319 11.56 -7.35 8.01
N ARG A 320 11.89 -8.64 8.10
CA ARG A 320 11.71 -9.59 6.99
C ARG A 320 11.19 -10.93 7.44
N LEU A 321 10.28 -11.50 6.65
CA LEU A 321 9.72 -12.83 6.83
C LEU A 321 10.03 -13.68 5.59
N ASP A 322 10.58 -14.87 5.80
CA ASP A 322 10.97 -15.80 4.75
C ASP A 322 10.41 -17.20 5.00
N ILE A 323 10.08 -17.90 3.92
CA ILE A 323 9.87 -19.34 3.95
C ILE A 323 11.19 -19.99 3.52
N ILE A 324 11.86 -20.67 4.45
CA ILE A 324 13.20 -21.25 4.22
C ILE A 324 13.18 -22.77 4.02
N GLU A 325 12.04 -23.40 4.27
CA GLU A 325 11.81 -24.81 3.95
C GLU A 325 10.33 -25.00 3.61
N ALA A 326 10.01 -25.66 2.50
CA ALA A 326 8.65 -26.05 2.17
C ALA A 326 8.63 -27.50 1.66
N ALA A 327 7.89 -28.36 2.34
CA ALA A 327 7.70 -29.78 1.97
C ALA A 327 9.01 -30.57 1.75
N GLY A 328 10.06 -30.25 2.52
CA GLY A 328 11.37 -30.88 2.42
C GLY A 328 12.33 -30.25 1.41
N THR A 329 11.90 -29.19 0.71
CA THR A 329 12.76 -28.37 -0.16
C THR A 329 13.32 -27.21 0.65
N VAL A 330 14.65 -27.09 0.73
CA VAL A 330 15.32 -25.93 1.32
C VAL A 330 15.24 -24.75 0.36
N ILE A 331 14.87 -23.59 0.88
CA ILE A 331 14.72 -22.35 0.14
C ILE A 331 15.72 -21.36 0.76
N PRO A 332 16.65 -20.79 -0.03
CA PRO A 332 17.57 -19.80 0.49
C PRO A 332 16.84 -18.60 1.08
N GLU A 333 17.30 -18.10 2.22
CA GLU A 333 16.88 -16.80 2.72
C GLU A 333 17.13 -15.75 1.62
N GLY A 334 16.14 -14.90 1.33
CA GLY A 334 16.30 -13.91 0.26
C GLY A 334 15.88 -14.39 -1.12
N ALA A 335 15.32 -15.61 -1.23
CA ALA A 335 14.88 -16.15 -2.51
C ALA A 335 13.97 -15.17 -3.26
N GLN A 336 14.31 -14.93 -4.53
CA GLN A 336 13.65 -13.96 -5.42
C GLN A 336 12.55 -14.60 -6.27
N ALA A 337 11.98 -15.71 -5.80
CA ALA A 337 10.92 -16.43 -6.50
C ALA A 337 9.80 -16.81 -5.53
N ALA A 338 8.57 -16.84 -6.05
CA ALA A 338 7.43 -17.35 -5.29
C ALA A 338 7.66 -18.82 -4.87
N VAL A 339 7.23 -19.16 -3.66
CA VAL A 339 7.34 -20.53 -3.15
C VAL A 339 6.17 -21.36 -3.69
N LEU A 340 6.47 -22.22 -4.67
CA LEU A 340 5.52 -23.11 -5.32
C LEU A 340 5.91 -24.56 -5.04
N VAL A 341 4.97 -25.35 -4.49
CA VAL A 341 5.17 -26.78 -4.26
C VAL A 341 4.10 -27.57 -4.99
N LYS A 342 4.49 -28.63 -5.70
CA LYS A 342 3.59 -29.64 -6.23
C LYS A 342 4.04 -31.02 -5.73
N LEU A 343 3.23 -31.64 -4.88
CA LEU A 343 3.51 -32.99 -4.41
C LEU A 343 3.23 -34.03 -5.51
N PRO A 344 4.17 -34.95 -5.83
CA PRO A 344 3.92 -36.04 -6.77
C PRO A 344 2.81 -36.99 -6.30
N PHE A 345 2.20 -37.73 -7.23
CA PHE A 345 1.17 -38.73 -6.91
C PHE A 345 1.67 -39.75 -5.87
N GLY A 346 0.82 -40.13 -4.91
CA GLY A 346 1.17 -41.07 -3.84
C GLY A 346 2.06 -40.52 -2.73
N SER A 347 2.43 -39.23 -2.78
CA SER A 347 3.16 -38.56 -1.70
C SER A 347 2.33 -38.49 -0.41
N ASP A 348 3.02 -38.54 0.74
CA ASP A 348 2.40 -38.15 2.02
C ASP A 348 1.94 -36.67 1.94
N PRO A 349 0.65 -36.38 2.14
CA PRO A 349 0.14 -35.02 2.17
C PRO A 349 0.58 -34.26 3.44
N GLY A 350 0.97 -34.95 4.51
CA GLY A 350 1.54 -34.37 5.71
C GLY A 350 2.94 -33.82 5.44
N ARG A 351 3.10 -32.51 5.57
CA ARG A 351 4.35 -31.80 5.29
C ARG A 351 4.69 -30.80 6.37
N THR A 352 5.92 -30.31 6.31
CA THR A 352 6.40 -29.25 7.18
C THR A 352 6.83 -28.05 6.36
N VAL A 353 6.62 -26.88 6.95
CA VAL A 353 7.11 -25.59 6.44
C VAL A 353 7.90 -24.92 7.56
N VAL A 354 9.03 -24.30 7.22
CA VAL A 354 9.81 -23.51 8.16
C VAL A 354 9.78 -22.05 7.72
N ILE A 355 9.39 -21.18 8.64
CA ILE A 355 9.32 -19.74 8.45
C ILE A 355 10.36 -19.09 9.33
N GLN A 356 11.08 -18.12 8.80
CA GLN A 356 12.11 -17.33 9.47
C GLN A 356 11.66 -15.87 9.58
N GLY A 357 11.75 -15.30 10.78
CA GLY A 357 11.58 -13.87 11.04
C GLY A 357 12.90 -13.22 11.40
N ARG A 358 13.14 -12.02 10.87
CA ARG A 358 14.33 -11.22 11.13
C ARG A 358 13.96 -9.76 11.42
N ASP A 359 14.71 -9.14 12.33
CA ASP A 359 14.70 -7.69 12.61
C ASP A 359 13.35 -7.12 13.11
N PHE A 360 12.42 -7.97 13.56
CA PHE A 360 11.15 -7.53 14.14
C PHE A 360 11.27 -7.08 15.60
N ASN A 361 12.24 -7.64 16.36
CA ASN A 361 12.41 -7.40 17.80
C ASN A 361 11.10 -7.54 18.62
N ALA A 362 10.25 -8.49 18.22
CA ALA A 362 8.92 -8.70 18.79
C ALA A 362 8.51 -10.18 18.68
N VAL A 363 7.41 -10.53 19.34
CA VAL A 363 6.67 -11.76 18.99
C VAL A 363 5.81 -11.43 17.79
N VAL A 364 6.14 -12.05 16.66
CA VAL A 364 5.53 -11.76 15.36
C VAL A 364 4.40 -12.75 15.12
N PRO A 365 3.13 -12.32 15.08
CA PRO A 365 2.05 -13.17 14.60
C PRO A 365 2.27 -13.42 13.11
N VAL A 366 2.15 -14.68 12.68
CA VAL A 366 2.36 -15.09 11.30
C VAL A 366 1.16 -15.90 10.82
N GLN A 367 0.61 -15.49 9.69
CA GLN A 367 -0.36 -16.27 8.95
C GLN A 367 0.35 -16.92 7.75
N LEU A 368 0.42 -18.25 7.75
CA LEU A 368 0.89 -19.06 6.63
C LEU A 368 -0.32 -19.47 5.77
N VAL A 369 -0.30 -19.10 4.49
CA VAL A 369 -1.37 -19.40 3.55
C VAL A 369 -0.84 -20.24 2.40
N MET A 370 -1.56 -21.33 2.15
CA MET A 370 -1.28 -22.28 1.08
C MET A 370 -2.47 -22.23 0.12
N THR A 371 -2.29 -21.56 -1.00
CA THR A 371 -3.33 -21.40 -2.01
C THR A 371 -3.08 -22.40 -3.15
N PRO A 372 -3.90 -23.46 -3.25
CA PRO A 372 -3.82 -24.37 -4.39
C PRO A 372 -4.32 -23.68 -5.66
N GLU A 373 -3.82 -24.09 -6.81
CA GLU A 373 -4.29 -23.61 -8.13
C GLU A 373 -5.81 -23.79 -8.31
N ALA A 374 -6.37 -24.84 -7.68
CA ALA A 374 -7.79 -25.11 -7.64
C ALA A 374 -8.24 -25.47 -6.22
N GLY A 375 -9.35 -24.89 -5.77
CA GLY A 375 -9.93 -25.11 -4.45
C GLY A 375 -9.64 -24.00 -3.45
N GLU A 376 -9.97 -24.27 -2.19
CA GLU A 376 -9.86 -23.31 -1.09
C GLU A 376 -8.45 -23.30 -0.48
N PRO A 377 -7.96 -22.13 -0.03
CA PRO A 377 -6.68 -22.03 0.63
C PRO A 377 -6.73 -22.66 2.02
N THR A 378 -5.61 -23.25 2.44
CA THR A 378 -5.40 -23.65 3.84
C THR A 378 -4.63 -22.55 4.55
N ILE A 379 -5.12 -22.15 5.73
CA ILE A 379 -4.55 -21.06 6.53
C ILE A 379 -4.13 -21.63 7.89
N VAL A 380 -2.89 -21.36 8.28
CA VAL A 380 -2.36 -21.73 9.60
C VAL A 380 -1.82 -20.47 10.28
N GLU A 381 -2.31 -20.19 11.49
CA GLU A 381 -1.80 -19.12 12.34
C GLU A 381 -0.71 -19.67 13.26
N THR A 382 0.38 -18.93 13.39
CA THR A 382 1.50 -19.24 14.28
C THR A 382 2.16 -17.95 14.77
N GLN A 383 3.25 -18.08 15.52
CA GLN A 383 4.05 -16.93 15.95
C GLN A 383 5.54 -17.26 15.94
N ILE A 384 6.36 -16.23 15.71
CA ILE A 384 7.83 -16.30 15.81
C ILE A 384 8.27 -15.37 16.94
N ASP A 385 8.96 -15.89 17.94
CA ASP A 385 9.59 -15.05 18.97
C ASP A 385 10.96 -14.55 18.49
N ASN A 386 10.99 -13.34 17.94
CA ASN A 386 12.20 -12.72 17.41
C ASN A 386 12.87 -11.76 18.43
N ARG A 387 12.53 -11.86 19.72
CA ARG A 387 13.14 -11.05 20.80
C ARG A 387 14.44 -11.66 21.34
N ALA A 388 14.52 -12.99 21.37
CA ALA A 388 15.63 -13.74 21.95
C ALA A 388 16.63 -14.26 20.91
N SER A 389 16.22 -14.39 19.65
CA SER A 389 17.06 -14.83 18.53
C SER A 389 16.74 -14.01 17.30
N ASN A 390 17.77 -13.55 16.59
CA ASN A 390 17.64 -12.84 15.34
C ASN A 390 18.67 -13.34 14.32
N PRO A 391 18.29 -14.18 13.35
CA PRO A 391 16.92 -14.55 13.00
C PRO A 391 16.30 -15.58 13.98
N ALA A 392 14.97 -15.67 13.98
CA ALA A 392 14.22 -16.72 14.68
C ALA A 392 13.38 -17.53 13.69
N THR A 393 13.13 -18.81 13.98
CA THR A 393 12.38 -19.71 13.09
C THR A 393 11.24 -20.43 13.80
N VAL A 394 10.19 -20.76 13.06
CA VAL A 394 9.12 -21.66 13.51
C VAL A 394 8.88 -22.74 12.46
N ARG A 395 8.66 -23.98 12.92
CA ARG A 395 8.27 -25.11 12.08
C ARG A 395 6.77 -25.35 12.22
N VAL A 396 6.07 -25.45 11.11
CA VAL A 396 4.61 -25.62 11.03
C VAL A 396 4.30 -26.92 10.29
N ASN A 397 3.45 -27.75 10.88
CA ASN A 397 2.90 -28.93 10.23
C ASN A 397 1.70 -28.52 9.38
N VAL A 398 1.67 -28.97 8.12
CA VAL A 398 0.64 -28.61 7.15
C VAL A 398 0.18 -29.85 6.37
N THR A 399 -1.02 -29.79 5.82
CA THR A 399 -1.55 -30.80 4.90
C THR A 399 -1.68 -30.17 3.52
N LEU A 400 -1.06 -30.77 2.51
CA LEU A 400 -1.09 -30.26 1.14
C LEU A 400 -1.87 -31.19 0.21
N PRO A 401 -2.59 -30.63 -0.78
CA PRO A 401 -3.18 -31.45 -1.83
C PRO A 401 -2.09 -32.10 -2.68
N VAL A 402 -2.31 -33.37 -3.03
CA VAL A 402 -1.40 -34.12 -3.91
C VAL A 402 -1.70 -33.79 -5.36
N ASN A 403 -0.66 -33.68 -6.18
CA ASN A 403 -0.74 -33.40 -7.63
C ASN A 403 -1.36 -32.04 -7.99
N VAL A 404 -1.45 -31.10 -7.04
CA VAL A 404 -1.95 -29.73 -7.27
C VAL A 404 -0.83 -28.74 -6.93
N PRO A 405 -0.41 -27.87 -7.87
CA PRO A 405 0.48 -26.76 -7.55
C PRO A 405 -0.12 -25.89 -6.45
N THR A 406 0.65 -25.64 -5.41
CA THR A 406 0.23 -24.85 -4.24
C THR A 406 1.24 -23.75 -3.98
N THR A 407 0.76 -22.51 -3.98
CA THR A 407 1.57 -21.32 -3.69
C THR A 407 1.56 -21.07 -2.19
N PHE A 408 2.73 -20.76 -1.63
CA PHE A 408 2.89 -20.47 -0.21
C PHE A 408 3.18 -18.98 -0.03
N ASN A 409 2.47 -18.38 0.91
CA ASN A 409 2.72 -17.03 1.35
C ASN A 409 2.71 -16.98 2.87
N ALA A 410 3.55 -16.13 3.45
CA ALA A 410 3.54 -15.85 4.86
C ALA A 410 3.48 -14.33 5.05
N TRP A 411 2.64 -13.88 5.97
CA TRP A 411 2.54 -12.46 6.31
C TRP A 411 2.26 -12.27 7.79
N THR A 412 2.66 -11.11 8.30
CA THR A 412 2.37 -10.66 9.66
C THR A 412 1.20 -9.67 9.66
N LYS A 413 0.48 -9.59 10.78
CA LYS A 413 -0.74 -8.80 10.94
C LYS A 413 -0.47 -7.47 11.64
#